data_AF-A0AAW9BPJ0-F1
#
_entry.id   AF-A0AAW9BPJ0-F1
#
_cell.length_a   1.000
_cell.length_b   1.000
_cell.length_c   1.000
_cell.angle_alpha   90.00
_cell.angle_beta   90.00
_cell.angle_gamma   90.00
#
_symmetry.space_group_name_H-M   'P 1'
#
loop_
_entity.id
_entity.type
_entity.pdbx_description
1 polymer ?
#
loop_
_entity_poly.entity_id
_entity_poly.type
_entity_poly.pdbx_seq_one_letter_code
_entity_poly.pdbx_strand_id
1 'polypeptide(L)' 'QALEGTELSAQQYGTLKDKLGTPETIEVWYQGVEEPQRITLYRLHDFWLFKNWQDKWIAISVDSNYIMPK' A
#
# COMPACT_ATOMS: atom_id res chain seq x y z
N GLN A 1 5.00 -9.63 -15.95
CA GLN A 1 4.16 -9.75 -14.74
C GLN A 1 4.10 -8.38 -14.10
N ALA A 2 2.91 -7.81 -13.94
CA ALA A 2 2.72 -6.47 -13.39
C ALA A 2 2.40 -6.58 -11.90
N LEU A 3 2.89 -5.63 -11.10
CA LEU A 3 2.40 -5.41 -9.75
C LEU A 3 0.97 -4.85 -9.90
N GLU A 4 -0.04 -5.71 -9.78
CA GLU A 4 -1.44 -5.31 -9.96
C GLU A 4 -2.01 -4.88 -8.61
N GLY A 5 -2.13 -3.57 -8.42
CA GLY A 5 -2.87 -3.00 -7.29
C GLY A 5 -4.35 -2.91 -7.60
N THR A 6 -5.20 -3.32 -6.67
CA THR A 6 -6.66 -3.14 -6.77
C THR A 6 -7.09 -1.96 -5.91
N GLU A 7 -7.65 -0.90 -6.51
CA GLU A 7 -8.24 0.21 -5.78
C GLU A 7 -9.51 -0.26 -5.05
N LEU A 8 -9.63 0.10 -3.77
CA LEU A 8 -10.80 -0.23 -2.96
C LEU A 8 -11.84 0.88 -3.06
N SER A 9 -13.10 0.47 -3.15
CA SER A 9 -14.22 1.37 -2.88
C SER A 9 -14.33 1.70 -1.38
N ALA A 10 -15.04 2.78 -1.06
CA ALA A 10 -15.31 3.17 0.33
C ALA A 10 -16.03 2.08 1.14
N GLN A 11 -16.95 1.33 0.51
CA GLN A 11 -17.64 0.22 1.16
C GLN A 11 -16.68 -0.91 1.51
N GLN A 12 -15.79 -1.30 0.58
CA GLN A 12 -14.79 -2.34 0.83
C GLN A 12 -13.83 -1.93 1.95
N TYR A 13 -13.33 -0.69 1.92
CA TYR A 13 -12.52 -0.15 3.02
C TYR A 13 -13.28 -0.17 4.36
N GLY A 14 -14.56 0.19 4.36
CA GLY A 14 -15.41 0.16 5.55
C GLY A 14 -15.49 -1.21 6.23
N THR A 15 -15.43 -2.30 5.47
CA THR A 15 -15.41 -3.68 6.00
C THR A 15 -14.05 -4.11 6.55
N LEU A 16 -12.97 -3.40 6.17
CA LEU A 16 -11.59 -3.73 6.50
C LEU A 16 -11.03 -2.89 7.65
N LYS A 17 -11.48 -1.64 7.80
CA LYS A 17 -10.88 -0.65 8.70
C LYS A 17 -10.69 -1.15 10.15
N ASP A 18 -11.64 -1.93 10.66
CA ASP A 18 -11.63 -2.43 12.05
C ASP A 18 -10.65 -3.60 12.25
N LYS A 19 -10.12 -4.16 11.14
CA LYS A 19 -9.10 -5.22 11.13
C LYS A 19 -7.69 -4.68 10.91
N LEU A 20 -7.54 -3.38 10.68
CA LEU A 20 -6.25 -2.77 10.43
C LEU A 20 -5.45 -2.68 11.74
N GLY A 21 -4.22 -3.18 11.71
CA GLY A 21 -3.28 -3.04 12.81
C GLY A 21 -2.63 -1.65 12.84
N THR A 22 -1.46 -1.57 13.45
CA THR A 22 -0.65 -0.34 13.48
C THR A 22 -0.19 0.03 12.06
N PRO A 23 -0.36 1.28 11.62
CA PRO A 23 0.16 1.73 10.33
C PRO A 23 1.68 1.81 10.33
N GLU A 24 2.27 1.46 9.19
CA GLU A 24 3.66 1.73 8.82
C GLU A 24 3.72 2.88 7.81
N THR A 25 4.89 3.52 7.69
CA THR A 25 5.13 4.58 6.71
C THR A 25 6.22 4.14 5.74
N ILE A 26 5.93 4.17 4.44
CA ILE A 26 6.91 4.03 3.37
C ILE A 26 7.24 5.42 2.83
N GLU A 27 8.53 5.74 2.74
CA GLU A 27 9.02 6.95 2.10
C GLU A 27 9.56 6.64 0.69
N VAL A 28 8.96 7.28 -0.32
CA VAL A 28 9.35 7.15 -1.73
C VAL A 28 10.07 8.42 -2.15
N TRP A 29 11.36 8.29 -2.42
CA TRP A 29 12.23 9.39 -2.84
C TRP A 29 12.30 9.47 -4.36
N TYR A 30 12.03 10.66 -4.92
CA TYR A 30 12.14 10.93 -6.34
C TYR A 30 13.31 11.87 -6.62
N GLN A 31 13.97 11.68 -7.75
CA GLN A 31 15.06 12.57 -8.16
C GLN A 31 14.53 13.99 -8.38
N GLY A 32 15.19 14.97 -7.75
CA GLY A 32 14.82 16.39 -7.86
C GLY A 32 13.64 16.81 -6.99
N VAL A 33 13.15 15.94 -6.09
CA VAL A 33 12.16 16.29 -5.07
C VAL A 33 12.82 16.32 -3.70
N GLU A 34 12.62 17.41 -2.96
CA GLU A 34 13.29 17.66 -1.67
C GLU A 34 12.75 16.76 -0.55
N GLU A 35 11.45 16.47 -0.55
CA GLU A 35 10.80 15.62 0.44
C GLU A 35 10.26 14.33 -0.17
N PRO A 36 10.29 13.20 0.57
CA PRO A 36 9.74 11.96 0.06
C PRO A 36 8.21 12.02 0.01
N GLN A 37 7.63 11.32 -0.95
CA GLN A 37 6.21 10.98 -0.88
C GLN A 37 6.01 9.88 0.14
N ARG A 38 5.05 10.06 1.04
CA ARG A 38 4.73 9.08 2.08
C ARG A 38 3.51 8.25 1.70
N ILE A 39 3.60 6.95 1.94
CA ILE A 39 2.50 5.99 1.78
C ILE A 39 2.25 5.37 3.15
N THR A 40 0.99 5.34 3.59
CA THR A 40 0.61 4.55 4.76
C THR A 40 0.44 3.10 4.36
N LEU A 41 1.07 2.19 5.09
CA LEU A 41 1.01 0.76 4.87
C LEU A 41 0.30 0.08 6.04
N TYR A 42 -0.60 -0.84 5.74
CA TYR A 42 -1.07 -1.86 6.67
C TYR A 42 -0.74 -3.25 6.11
N ARG A 43 -0.06 -4.08 6.90
CA ARG A 43 0.21 -5.48 6.55
C ARG A 43 -0.93 -6.36 7.07
N LEU A 44 -1.72 -6.92 6.16
CA LEU A 44 -2.67 -7.99 6.48
C LEU A 44 -2.04 -9.33 6.12
N HIS A 45 -2.70 -10.42 6.53
CA HIS A 45 -2.21 -11.79 6.29
C HIS A 45 -2.08 -12.10 4.79
N ASP A 46 -3.09 -11.77 3.99
CA ASP A 46 -3.18 -12.18 2.58
C ASP A 46 -2.65 -11.12 1.60
N PHE A 47 -2.66 -9.84 2.00
CA PHE A 47 -2.29 -8.71 1.15
C PHE A 47 -1.84 -7.52 1.99
N TRP A 48 -1.23 -6.53 1.35
CA TRP A 48 -0.93 -5.25 1.99
C TRP A 48 -1.91 -4.19 1.51
N LEU A 49 -2.33 -3.31 2.42
CA LEU A 49 -3.21 -2.19 2.09
C LEU A 49 -2.42 -0.89 2.15
N PHE A 50 -2.38 -0.16 1.04
CA PHE A 50 -1.69 1.10 0.92
C PHE A 50 -2.70 2.25 0.92
N LYS A 51 -2.38 3.33 1.62
CA LYS A 51 -3.00 4.65 1.44
C LYS A 51 -2.02 5.55 0.72
N ASN A 52 -2.31 5.91 -0.53
CA ASN A 52 -1.42 6.78 -1.30
C ASN A 52 -1.68 8.27 -0.99
N TRP A 53 -0.86 9.14 -1.57
CA TRP A 53 -0.95 10.60 -1.40
C TRP A 53 -2.21 11.23 -2.04
N GLN A 54 -2.96 10.47 -2.83
CA GLN A 54 -4.24 10.90 -3.44
C GLN A 54 -5.45 10.41 -2.62
N ASP A 55 -5.23 9.97 -1.39
CA ASP A 55 -6.26 9.45 -0.49
C ASP A 55 -6.93 8.14 -0.97
N LYS A 56 -6.29 7.44 -1.92
CA LYS A 56 -6.78 6.16 -2.44
C LYS A 56 -6.25 4.99 -1.64
N TRP A 57 -7.14 4.03 -1.41
CA TRP A 57 -6.83 2.74 -0.81
C TRP A 57 -6.53 1.71 -1.89
N ILE A 58 -5.37 1.08 -1.83
CA ILE A 58 -4.92 0.13 -2.85
C ILE A 58 -4.49 -1.15 -2.16
N ALA A 59 -5.17 -2.26 -2.45
CA ALA A 59 -4.73 -3.59 -2.05
C ALA A 59 -3.64 -4.06 -3.02
N ILE A 60 -2.50 -4.44 -2.46
CA ILE A 60 -1.37 -5.01 -3.17
C ILE A 60 -1.22 -6.45 -2.71
N SER A 61 -1.49 -7.39 -3.62
CA SER A 61 -1.09 -8.79 -3.44
C SER A 61 0.27 -8.97 -4.12
N VAL A 62 1.18 -9.67 -3.45
CA VAL A 62 2.50 -9.96 -3.99
C VAL A 62 2.73 -11.45 -3.88
N ASP A 63 3.09 -12.08 -5.00
CA ASP A 63 3.78 -13.37 -4.93
C ASP A 63 5.09 -13.14 -4.16
N SER A 64 5.36 -13.98 -3.16
CA SER A 64 6.56 -13.92 -2.31
C SER A 64 7.88 -13.80 -3.07
N ASN A 65 7.92 -14.21 -4.34
CA ASN A 65 9.12 -14.18 -5.17
C ASN A 65 9.43 -12.80 -5.81
N TYR A 66 8.55 -11.79 -5.65
CA TYR A 66 8.63 -10.52 -6.40
C TYR A 66 9.17 -9.31 -5.61
N ILE A 67 9.42 -9.42 -4.30
CA ILE A 67 9.76 -8.26 -3.44
C ILE A 67 11.27 -8.12 -3.15
N MET A 68 12.16 -8.74 -3.91
CA MET A 68 13.59 -8.40 -3.82
C MET A 68 14.23 -8.30 -5.20
N PRO A 69 14.95 -7.20 -5.49
CA PRO A 69 15.87 -7.20 -6.62
C PRO A 69 16.97 -8.24 -6.34
N LYS A 70 17.43 -8.93 -7.39
CA LYS A 70 18.67 -9.69 -7.35
C LYS A 70 19.87 -8.75 -7.28
#